data_AF-A0A6V7UQZ4-F1
#
_entry.id   AF-A0A6V7UQZ4-F1
#
_cell.length_a   1.000
_cell.length_b   1.000
_cell.length_c   1.000
_cell.angle_alpha   90.00
_cell.angle_beta   90.00
_cell.angle_gamma   90.00
#
_symmetry.space_group_name_H-M   'P 1'
#
loop_
_entity.id
_entity.type
_entity.pdbx_description
1 polymer ?
#
loop_
_entity_poly.entity_id
_entity_poly.type
_entity_poly.pdbx_seq_one_letter_code
_entity_poly.pdbx_strand_id
1 'polypeptide(L)'
;MRNIQMAVFSIPASFLATMIQDGSKISEHGFMYGWDIVVWTTAFWYAVGGLSVAVCLKYADNIAKNFATSVAIILATLGSIQFFGFKPSLFFTLGATLVILSIFLYSSSTQILRFFGIYSIHSNKLNKKGKIPPEKGCPA
;
A
#
# COMPACT_ATOMS: atom_id res chain seq x y z
N MET A 1 5.71 -3.58 -18.41
CA MET A 1 6.16 -2.23 -18.84
C MET A 1 5.65 -1.08 -17.97
N ARG A 2 4.39 -1.06 -17.53
CA ARG A 2 3.84 0.07 -16.74
C ARG A 2 4.55 0.36 -15.39
N ASN A 3 4.99 -0.67 -14.66
CA ASN A 3 5.68 -0.47 -13.38
C ASN A 3 7.08 0.17 -13.55
N ILE A 4 7.75 -0.14 -14.66
CA ILE A 4 9.07 0.42 -15.00
C ILE A 4 8.91 1.89 -15.40
N GLN A 5 7.87 2.24 -16.16
CA GLN A 5 7.59 3.63 -16.53
C GLN A 5 7.40 4.52 -15.30
N MET A 6 6.69 4.05 -14.27
CA MET A 6 6.52 4.80 -13.02
C MET A 6 7.85 4.98 -12.27
N ALA A 7 8.68 3.93 -12.20
CA ALA A 7 9.99 4.00 -11.56
C ALA A 7 10.93 5.00 -12.25
N VAL A 8 10.90 5.06 -13.58
CA VAL A 8 11.71 6.01 -14.39
C VAL A 8 11.36 7.46 -14.05
N PHE A 9 10.11 7.78 -13.70
CA PHE A 9 9.74 9.13 -13.25
C PHE A 9 10.04 9.37 -11.77
N SER A 10 9.97 8.34 -10.93
CA SER A 10 10.24 8.46 -9.49
C SER A 10 11.72 8.64 -9.18
N ILE A 11 12.64 7.97 -9.88
CA ILE A 11 14.09 8.04 -9.58
C ILE A 11 14.65 9.48 -9.70
N PRO A 12 14.41 10.23 -10.79
CA PRO A 12 14.88 11.62 -10.90
C PRO A 12 14.19 12.55 -9.90
N ALA A 13 12.88 12.34 -9.66
CA ALA A 13 12.12 13.14 -8.72
C ALA A 13 12.62 12.96 -7.28
N SER A 14 12.88 11.71 -6.87
CA SER A 14 13.47 11.40 -5.56
C SER A 14 14.88 11.96 -5.44
N PHE A 15 15.71 11.83 -6.49
CA PHE A 15 17.05 12.41 -6.49
C PHE A 15 17.03 13.94 -6.31
N LEU A 16 16.16 14.63 -7.07
CA LEU A 16 16.00 16.08 -6.94
C LEU A 16 15.49 16.48 -5.56
N ALA A 17 14.51 15.74 -5.01
CA ALA A 17 14.00 15.99 -3.67
C ALA A 17 15.09 15.86 -2.59
N THR A 18 15.98 14.87 -2.72
CA THR A 18 17.13 14.69 -1.83
C THR A 18 18.15 15.80 -1.98
N MET A 19 18.43 16.26 -3.20
CA MET A 19 19.30 17.41 -3.47
C MET A 19 18.76 18.71 -2.87
N ILE A 20 17.44 18.93 -2.89
CA ILE A 20 16.82 20.12 -2.31
C ILE A 20 16.85 20.09 -0.77
N GLN A 21 16.62 18.93 -0.15
CA GLN A 21 16.57 18.80 1.31
C GLN A 21 17.95 18.73 1.97
N ASP A 22 18.85 17.92 1.45
CA ASP A 22 20.14 17.61 2.09
C ASP A 22 21.34 17.86 1.16
N GLY A 23 21.18 18.67 0.10
CA GLY A 23 22.22 18.91 -0.90
C GLY A 23 23.55 19.42 -0.34
N SER A 24 23.52 20.27 0.69
CA SER A 24 24.74 20.76 1.37
C SER A 24 25.54 19.62 2.02
N LYS A 25 24.85 18.76 2.79
CA LYS A 25 25.48 17.59 3.44
C LYS A 25 26.01 16.58 2.43
N ILE A 26 25.31 16.42 1.31
CA ILE A 26 25.70 15.47 0.25
C ILE A 26 26.95 15.97 -0.50
N SER A 27 27.07 17.29 -0.71
CA SER A 27 28.26 17.87 -1.32
C SER A 27 29.51 17.76 -0.43
N GLU A 28 29.32 17.77 0.90
CA GLU A 28 30.43 17.77 1.86
C GLU A 28 30.90 16.36 2.24
N HIS A 29 29.98 15.41 2.37
CA HIS A 29 30.29 14.04 2.82
C HIS A 29 30.07 12.95 1.77
N GLY A 30 29.44 13.28 0.64
CA GLY A 30 29.05 12.32 -0.40
C GLY A 30 27.66 11.72 -0.17
N PHE A 31 27.04 11.23 -1.25
CA PHE A 31 25.65 10.75 -1.25
C PHE A 31 25.41 9.51 -0.35
N MET A 32 26.41 8.65 -0.23
CA MET A 32 26.31 7.39 0.53
C MET A 32 26.94 7.46 1.92
N TYR A 33 27.13 8.68 2.45
CA TYR A 33 27.68 8.85 3.78
C TYR A 33 26.72 8.33 4.85
N GLY A 34 27.21 7.48 5.76
CA GLY A 34 26.41 6.90 6.85
C GLY A 34 25.54 5.70 6.48
N TRP A 35 25.73 5.10 5.29
CA TRP A 35 25.03 3.88 4.90
C TRP A 35 25.60 2.66 5.62
N ASP A 36 24.88 2.17 6.62
CA ASP A 36 25.20 0.92 7.33
C ASP A 36 24.46 -0.29 6.71
N ILE A 37 24.83 -1.51 7.10
CA ILE A 37 24.17 -2.76 6.69
C ILE A 37 22.67 -2.75 6.98
N VAL A 38 22.25 -2.05 8.03
CA VAL A 38 20.84 -1.85 8.38
C VAL A 38 20.12 -1.02 7.31
N VAL A 39 20.76 0.02 6.77
CA VAL A 39 20.21 0.86 5.68
C VAL A 39 20.04 0.03 4.41
N TRP A 40 21.04 -0.76 4.05
CA TRP A 40 20.96 -1.66 2.90
C TRP A 40 19.86 -2.72 3.05
N THR A 41 19.75 -3.32 4.24
CA THR A 41 18.74 -4.35 4.52
C THR A 41 17.33 -3.76 4.49
N THR A 42 17.13 -2.60 5.10
CA THR A 42 15.84 -1.91 5.08
C THR A 42 15.47 -1.46 3.67
N ALA A 43 16.39 -0.88 2.90
CA ALA A 43 16.14 -0.50 1.50
C ALA A 43 15.74 -1.71 0.65
N PHE A 44 16.43 -2.84 0.81
CA PHE A 44 16.06 -4.09 0.14
C PHE A 44 14.66 -4.57 0.55
N TRP A 45 14.36 -4.55 1.85
CA TRP A 45 13.04 -4.94 2.37
C TRP A 45 11.91 -4.07 1.82
N TYR A 46 12.12 -2.76 1.76
CA TYR A 46 11.15 -1.82 1.15
C TYR A 46 10.96 -2.10 -0.35
N ALA A 47 12.03 -2.40 -1.09
CA ALA A 47 11.93 -2.75 -2.50
C ALA A 47 11.13 -4.04 -2.73
N VAL A 48 11.40 -5.09 -1.93
CA VAL A 48 10.64 -6.35 -1.96
C VAL A 48 9.17 -6.12 -1.61
N GLY A 49 8.88 -5.30 -0.60
CA GLY A 49 7.51 -4.93 -0.23
C GLY A 49 6.76 -4.23 -1.36
N GLY A 50 7.40 -3.25 -2.02
CA GLY A 50 6.82 -2.53 -3.16
C GLY A 50 6.53 -3.44 -4.36
N LEU A 51 7.46 -4.35 -4.68
CA LEU A 51 7.27 -5.34 -5.74
C LEU A 51 6.16 -6.35 -5.40
N SER A 52 6.12 -6.83 -4.15
CA SER A 52 5.09 -7.76 -3.67
C SER A 52 3.70 -7.15 -3.80
N VAL A 53 3.54 -5.87 -3.45
CA VAL A 53 2.27 -5.14 -3.64
C VAL A 53 1.91 -5.05 -5.13
N ALA A 54 2.86 -4.75 -6.01
CA ALA A 54 2.61 -4.69 -7.45
C ALA A 54 2.17 -6.05 -8.03
N VAL A 55 2.75 -7.15 -7.55
CA VAL A 55 2.36 -8.53 -7.90
C VAL A 55 0.95 -8.83 -7.39
N CYS A 56 0.65 -8.50 -6.13
CA CYS A 56 -0.70 -8.67 -5.57
C CYS A 56 -1.75 -7.90 -6.38
N LEU A 57 -1.45 -6.67 -6.81
CA LEU A 57 -2.36 -5.88 -7.66
C LEU A 57 -2.54 -6.48 -9.07
N LYS A 58 -1.55 -7.23 -9.57
CA LYS A 58 -1.60 -7.86 -10.90
C LYS A 58 -2.37 -9.18 -10.89
N TYR A 59 -2.22 -9.98 -9.84
CA TYR A 59 -2.72 -11.36 -9.80
C TYR A 59 -3.88 -11.59 -8.82
N ALA A 60 -4.09 -10.69 -7.86
CA ALA A 60 -5.18 -10.80 -6.90
C ALA A 60 -6.15 -9.63 -7.09
N ASP A 61 -7.45 -9.92 -7.02
CA ASP A 61 -8.45 -8.87 -6.90
C ASP A 61 -8.12 -8.01 -5.68
N ASN A 62 -8.22 -6.68 -5.82
CA ASN A 62 -7.86 -5.70 -4.79
C ASN A 62 -8.52 -5.96 -3.41
N ILE A 63 -9.56 -6.80 -3.36
CA ILE A 63 -10.23 -7.29 -2.14
C ILE A 63 -9.33 -8.26 -1.35
N ALA A 64 -8.65 -9.19 -2.01
CA ALA A 64 -7.78 -10.17 -1.34
C ALA A 64 -6.58 -9.49 -0.66
N LYS A 65 -6.05 -8.42 -1.26
CA LYS A 65 -5.01 -7.57 -0.65
C LYS A 65 -5.49 -6.91 0.64
N ASN A 66 -6.71 -6.40 0.64
CA ASN A 66 -7.29 -5.80 1.85
C ASN A 66 -7.53 -6.85 2.93
N PHE A 67 -8.01 -8.04 2.57
CA PHE A 67 -8.15 -9.15 3.50
C PHE A 67 -6.80 -9.56 4.12
N ALA A 68 -5.75 -9.69 3.30
CA ALA A 68 -4.40 -10.00 3.76
C ALA A 68 -3.86 -8.93 4.72
N THR A 69 -4.10 -7.65 4.42
CA THR A 69 -3.71 -6.53 5.30
C THR A 69 -4.41 -6.62 6.67
N SER A 70 -5.71 -6.92 6.69
CA SER A 70 -6.47 -7.08 7.94
C SER A 70 -5.91 -8.21 8.82
N VAL A 71 -5.66 -9.38 8.21
CA VAL A 71 -5.10 -10.54 8.91
C VAL A 71 -3.69 -10.22 9.41
N ALA A 72 -2.87 -9.54 8.60
CA ALA A 72 -1.52 -9.12 8.99
C ALA A 72 -1.53 -8.20 10.22
N ILE A 73 -2.47 -7.26 10.33
CA ILE A 73 -2.60 -6.37 11.49
C ILE A 73 -2.95 -7.16 12.76
N ILE A 74 -3.87 -8.11 12.67
CA ILE A 74 -4.25 -8.97 13.81
C ILE A 74 -3.03 -9.80 14.26
N LEU A 75 -2.35 -10.46 13.31
CA LEU A 75 -1.16 -11.25 13.60
C LEU A 75 -0.01 -10.42 14.15
N ALA A 76 0.21 -9.20 13.65
CA ALA A 76 1.23 -8.29 14.17
C ALA A 76 0.92 -7.86 15.61
N THR A 77 -0.36 -7.63 15.92
CA THR A 77 -0.81 -7.29 17.28
C THR A 77 -0.57 -8.46 18.24
N LEU A 78 -0.95 -9.68 17.84
CA LEU A 78 -0.70 -10.90 18.64
C LEU A 78 0.80 -11.19 18.80
N GLY A 79 1.57 -11.05 17.73
CA GLY A 79 3.01 -11.22 17.73
C GLY A 79 3.72 -10.19 18.63
N SER A 80 3.26 -8.93 18.63
CA SER A 80 3.82 -7.89 19.50
C SER A 80 3.61 -8.21 20.99
N ILE A 81 2.45 -8.74 21.37
CA ILE A 81 2.17 -9.17 22.75
C ILE A 81 3.12 -10.31 23.16
N GLN A 82 3.31 -11.31 22.29
CA GLN A 82 4.07 -12.53 22.60
C GLN A 82 5.59 -12.34 22.53
N PHE A 83 6.12 -11.64 21.52
CA PHE A 83 7.56 -11.50 21.30
C PHE A 83 8.18 -10.30 22.02
N PHE A 84 7.47 -9.18 22.13
CA PHE A 84 8.00 -7.96 22.75
C PHE A 84 7.56 -7.82 24.23
N GLY A 85 6.73 -8.74 24.75
CA GLY A 85 6.20 -8.65 26.12
C GLY A 85 5.43 -7.35 26.38
N PHE A 86 4.92 -6.73 25.32
CA PHE A 86 4.33 -5.40 25.37
C PHE A 86 3.00 -5.46 26.15
N LYS A 87 2.92 -4.79 27.30
CA LYS A 87 1.66 -4.60 28.02
C LYS A 87 0.82 -3.59 27.24
N PRO A 88 -0.30 -4.00 26.61
CA PRO A 88 -1.10 -3.08 25.81
C PRO A 88 -1.63 -1.95 26.70
N SER A 89 -1.15 -0.73 26.45
CA SER A 89 -1.70 0.50 27.03
C SER A 89 -3.14 0.70 26.54
N LEU A 90 -4.00 1.31 27.36
CA LEU A 90 -5.38 1.63 26.98
C LEU A 90 -5.45 2.39 25.64
N PHE A 91 -4.49 3.27 25.37
CA PHE A 91 -4.39 4.00 24.10
C PHE A 91 -4.06 3.09 22.91
N PHE A 92 -3.20 2.08 23.12
CA PHE A 92 -2.88 1.10 22.09
C PHE A 92 -4.11 0.24 21.76
N THR A 93 -4.85 -0.21 22.77
CA THR A 93 -6.04 -1.03 22.58
C THR A 93 -7.16 -0.25 21.89
N LEU A 94 -7.38 1.02 22.27
CA LEU A 94 -8.32 1.91 21.58
C LEU A 94 -7.91 2.14 20.12
N GLY A 95 -6.63 2.41 19.87
CA GLY A 95 -6.09 2.58 18.52
C GLY A 95 -6.27 1.31 17.67
N ALA A 96 -5.94 0.15 18.22
CA ALA A 96 -6.11 -1.14 17.53
C ALA A 96 -7.58 -1.43 17.20
N THR A 97 -8.49 -1.17 18.15
CA THR A 97 -9.93 -1.35 17.93
C THR A 97 -10.46 -0.39 16.87
N LEU A 98 -9.99 0.86 16.86
CA LEU A 98 -10.35 1.85 15.85
C LEU A 98 -9.84 1.47 14.45
N VAL A 99 -8.61 0.96 14.34
CA VAL A 99 -8.04 0.46 13.08
C VAL A 99 -8.84 -0.73 12.57
N ILE A 100 -9.16 -1.70 13.43
CA ILE A 100 -10.00 -2.85 13.07
C ILE A 100 -11.38 -2.38 12.60
N LEU A 101 -12.04 -1.47 13.34
CA LEU A 101 -13.33 -0.90 12.96
C LEU A 101 -13.27 -0.14 11.63
N SER A 102 -12.23 0.65 11.40
CA SER A 102 -12.03 1.39 10.13
C SER A 102 -11.91 0.43 8.95
N ILE A 103 -11.16 -0.67 9.12
CA ILE A 103 -10.99 -1.68 8.07
C ILE A 103 -12.30 -2.44 7.83
N PHE A 104 -13.01 -2.82 8.88
CA PHE A 104 -14.33 -3.44 8.75
C PHE A 104 -15.30 -2.51 8.02
N LEU A 105 -15.32 -1.22 8.38
CA LEU A 105 -16.17 -0.22 7.74
C LEU A 105 -15.76 0.02 6.29
N TYR A 106 -14.46 0.08 5.97
CA TYR A 106 -13.97 0.23 4.58
C TYR A 106 -14.25 -1.01 3.71
N SER A 107 -14.04 -2.20 4.26
CA SER A 107 -14.33 -3.48 3.59
C SER A 107 -15.84 -3.60 3.34
N SER A 108 -16.65 -3.30 4.36
CA SER A 108 -18.10 -3.22 4.21
C SER A 108 -18.52 -2.12 3.27
N SER A 109 -17.91 -0.93 3.25
CA SER A 109 -18.26 0.18 2.34
C SER A 109 -18.00 -0.16 0.88
N THR A 110 -16.84 -0.77 0.61
CA THR A 110 -16.47 -1.22 -0.74
C THR A 110 -17.39 -2.34 -1.21
N GLN A 111 -17.78 -3.25 -0.30
CA GLN A 111 -18.76 -4.30 -0.59
C GLN A 111 -20.20 -3.76 -0.65
N ILE A 112 -20.57 -2.77 0.15
CA ILE A 112 -21.90 -2.12 0.23
C ILE A 112 -22.17 -1.32 -1.03
N LEU A 113 -21.18 -0.60 -1.56
CA LEU A 113 -21.34 0.13 -2.83
C LEU A 113 -21.52 -0.82 -4.03
N ARG A 114 -20.97 -2.04 -3.94
CA ARG A 114 -21.20 -3.13 -4.90
C ARG A 114 -22.53 -3.85 -4.66
N PHE A 115 -22.91 -4.08 -3.39
CA PHE A 115 -24.14 -4.78 -2.96
C PHE A 115 -25.40 -3.93 -3.17
N PHE A 116 -25.34 -2.62 -2.91
CA PHE A 116 -26.41 -1.66 -3.20
C PHE A 116 -26.53 -1.34 -4.70
N GLY A 117 -25.77 -1.98 -5.59
CA GLY A 117 -25.88 -1.79 -7.04
C GLY A 117 -25.53 -0.38 -7.53
N ILE A 118 -25.00 0.51 -6.68
CA ILE A 118 -24.70 1.90 -7.04
C ILE A 118 -23.54 1.96 -8.05
N TYR A 119 -22.61 0.99 -8.01
CA TYR A 119 -21.59 0.83 -9.05
C TYR A 119 -22.20 0.54 -10.44
N SER A 120 -23.32 -0.20 -10.50
CA SER A 120 -24.06 -0.46 -11.74
C SER A 120 -24.70 0.82 -12.29
N ILE A 121 -25.28 1.66 -11.43
CA ILE A 121 -25.91 2.92 -11.85
C ILE A 121 -24.88 3.94 -12.36
N HIS A 122 -23.71 4.01 -11.72
CA HIS A 122 -22.63 4.89 -12.17
C HIS A 122 -21.96 4.39 -13.47
N SER A 123 -21.73 3.08 -13.60
CA SER A 123 -21.21 2.46 -14.82
C SER A 123 -22.18 2.61 -16.01
N ASN A 124 -23.49 2.41 -15.80
CA ASN A 124 -24.50 2.59 -16.85
C ASN A 124 -24.57 4.05 -17.34
N LYS A 125 -24.39 5.04 -16.44
CA LYS A 125 -24.25 6.46 -16.80
C LYS A 125 -22.98 6.77 -17.61
N LEU A 126 -21.88 6.05 -17.39
CA LEU A 126 -20.62 6.24 -18.11
C LEU A 126 -20.57 5.45 -19.44
N ASN A 127 -21.20 4.29 -19.49
CA ASN A 127 -21.44 3.49 -20.69
C ASN A 127 -22.36 4.25 -21.66
N LYS A 128 -23.47 4.83 -21.17
CA LYS A 128 -24.32 5.74 -21.97
C LYS A 128 -23.59 6.98 -22.49
N LYS A 129 -22.50 7.41 -21.86
CA LYS A 129 -21.65 8.51 -22.33
C LYS A 129 -20.51 8.05 -23.25
N GLY A 130 -20.50 6.78 -23.68
CA GLY A 130 -19.53 6.23 -24.63
C GLY A 130 -18.08 6.28 -24.16
N LYS A 131 -17.83 6.45 -22.86
CA LYS A 131 -16.48 6.68 -22.30
C LYS A 131 -15.75 5.42 -21.86
N ILE A 132 -16.38 4.24 -21.97
CA ILE A 132 -15.81 2.97 -21.51
C ILE A 132 -15.60 2.04 -22.71
N PRO A 133 -14.36 1.66 -23.07
CA PRO A 133 -14.14 0.61 -24.07
C PRO A 133 -14.63 -0.75 -23.54
N PRO A 134 -15.09 -1.65 -24.43
CA PRO A 134 -15.70 -2.92 -24.04
C PRO A 134 -14.74 -3.81 -23.25
N GLU A 135 -15.24 -4.31 -22.13
CA GLU A 135 -14.58 -5.25 -21.23
C GLU A 135 -14.30 -6.56 -21.98
N LYS A 136 -13.01 -6.85 -22.24
CA LYS A 136 -12.60 -8.17 -22.72
C LYS A 136 -12.70 -9.12 -21.53
N GLY A 137 -13.70 -10.01 -21.56
CA GLY A 137 -13.86 -11.09 -20.59
C GLY A 137 -12.56 -11.86 -20.41
N CYS A 138 -12.09 -11.98 -19.17
CA CYS A 138 -11.03 -12.91 -18.83
C CYS A 138 -11.66 -14.30 -18.67
N PRO A 139 -11.14 -15.35 -19.35
CA PRO A 139 -11.60 -16.71 -19.13
C PRO A 139 -11.24 -17.19 -17.71
N ALA A 140 -12.12 -18.04 -17.18
CA ALA A 140 -12.03 -18.72 -15.90
C ALA A 140 -10.81 -19.64 -15.78
#